data_AF-A0A0B6Y9L9-F1
#
_entry.id   AF-A0A0B6Y9L9-F1
#
_cell.length_a   1.000
_cell.length_b   1.000
_cell.length_c   1.000
_cell.angle_alpha   90.00
_cell.angle_beta   90.00
_cell.angle_gamma   90.00
#
_symmetry.space_group_name_H-M   'P 1'
#
loop_
_entity.id
_entity.type
_entity.pdbx_description
1 polymer ?
#
loop_
_entity_poly.entity_id
_entity_poly.type
_entity_poly.pdbx_seq_one_letter_code
_entity_poly.pdbx_strand_id
1 'polypeptide(L)' 'EHMHNKIKEKELSSDSNKSSSSSSLQSSSSCADTVEVIERQTGKVLKGSSAPTQKGLHRWLEQHPTF' A
#
# COMPACT_ATOMS: atom_id res chain seq x y z
N GLU A 1 -36.94 25.90 -13.33
CA GLU A 1 -35.65 26.13 -13.99
C GLU A 1 -34.67 26.66 -12.95
N HIS A 2 -33.46 26.08 -12.86
CA HIS A 2 -32.15 26.73 -12.61
C HIS A 2 -31.11 25.61 -12.49
N MET A 3 -30.35 25.48 -13.56
CA MET A 3 -29.30 24.49 -13.81
C MET A 3 -28.01 24.90 -13.09
N HIS A 4 -27.51 24.09 -12.16
CA HIS A 4 -26.18 24.27 -11.59
C HIS A 4 -25.22 23.24 -12.16
N ASN A 5 -24.78 23.49 -13.38
CA ASN A 5 -23.60 22.84 -13.93
C ASN A 5 -22.34 23.57 -13.42
N LYS A 6 -21.37 22.76 -12.98
CA LYS A 6 -19.98 22.71 -13.48
C LYS A 6 -18.93 22.73 -12.35
N ILE A 7 -18.64 21.55 -11.80
CA ILE A 7 -17.32 21.27 -11.23
C ILE A 7 -16.45 20.66 -12.34
N LYS A 8 -15.21 21.12 -12.30
CA LYS A 8 -14.19 21.14 -13.34
C LYS A 8 -13.39 19.84 -13.36
N GLU A 9 -13.14 19.38 -14.59
CA GLU A 9 -11.91 18.74 -15.12
C GLU A 9 -11.57 17.29 -14.75
N LYS A 10 -11.31 16.52 -15.82
CA LYS A 10 -10.19 15.57 -16.03
C LYS A 10 -10.15 14.37 -15.07
N GLU A 11 -10.22 13.11 -15.49
CA GLU A 11 -9.57 12.45 -16.62
C GLU A 11 -10.38 11.18 -17.00
N LEU A 12 -10.24 10.74 -18.24
CA LEU A 12 -10.68 9.41 -18.68
C LEU A 12 -9.88 8.31 -17.96
N SER A 13 -10.55 7.26 -17.47
CA SER A 13 -10.15 5.84 -17.69
C SER A 13 -11.04 4.86 -16.92
N SER A 14 -11.76 4.06 -17.71
CA SER A 14 -12.08 2.63 -17.55
C SER A 14 -12.74 2.07 -16.28
N ASP A 15 -13.94 1.55 -16.53
CA ASP A 15 -14.84 0.68 -15.75
C ASP A 15 -14.18 -0.58 -15.14
N SER A 16 -14.58 -0.95 -13.90
CA SER A 16 -14.97 -2.32 -13.51
C SER A 16 -15.31 -2.47 -12.01
N ASN A 17 -16.62 -2.53 -11.72
CA ASN A 17 -17.31 -3.44 -10.80
C ASN A 17 -16.93 -3.60 -9.29
N LYS A 18 -17.93 -3.19 -8.48
CA LYS A 18 -18.70 -4.01 -7.49
C LYS A 18 -18.19 -4.21 -6.05
N SER A 19 -18.99 -3.57 -5.18
CA SER A 19 -19.59 -4.11 -3.94
C SER A 19 -18.86 -3.85 -2.61
N SER A 20 -19.43 -2.87 -1.91
CA SER A 20 -19.75 -2.83 -0.48
C SER A 20 -19.34 -4.03 0.37
N SER A 21 -18.55 -3.79 1.42
CA SER A 21 -18.86 -4.21 2.80
C SER A 21 -17.84 -3.63 3.77
N SER A 22 -18.37 -2.92 4.75
CA SER A 22 -17.78 -2.63 6.06
C SER A 22 -16.83 -3.72 6.57
N SER A 23 -15.64 -3.32 7.02
CA SER A 23 -15.09 -3.76 8.31
C SER A 23 -13.72 -3.14 8.56
N SER A 24 -13.51 -2.77 9.83
CA SER A 24 -12.20 -2.66 10.46
C SER A 24 -11.35 -1.47 10.04
N LEU A 25 -11.63 -0.32 10.67
CA LEU A 25 -10.56 0.47 11.29
C LEU A 25 -9.90 -0.40 12.38
N GLN A 26 -9.25 -1.50 11.99
CA GLN A 26 -8.24 -2.11 12.81
C GLN A 26 -7.04 -1.20 12.63
N SER A 27 -6.85 -0.31 13.59
CA SER A 27 -5.53 0.17 13.95
C SER A 27 -4.67 -1.07 14.16
N SER A 28 -4.04 -1.57 13.10
CA SER A 28 -3.05 -2.62 13.16
C SER A 28 -1.80 -1.98 13.74
N SER A 29 -1.83 -1.70 15.04
CA SER A 29 -0.72 -1.15 15.80
C SER A 29 0.49 -2.09 15.88
N SER A 30 0.50 -3.20 15.13
CA SER A 30 1.64 -4.10 15.01
C SER A 30 2.49 -3.89 13.74
N CYS A 31 2.06 -3.07 12.77
CA CYS A 31 2.87 -2.72 11.60
C CYS A 31 3.63 -1.39 11.73
N ALA A 32 3.48 -0.69 12.86
CA ALA A 32 4.06 0.64 13.07
C ALA A 32 5.59 0.68 12.97
N ASP A 33 6.26 -0.46 13.19
CA ASP A 33 7.71 -0.57 13.18
C ASP A 33 8.27 -1.37 11.98
N THR A 34 7.43 -1.72 11.00
CA THR A 34 7.85 -2.46 9.79
C THR A 34 8.34 -1.52 8.69
N VAL A 35 9.35 -1.96 7.93
CA VAL A 35 10.02 -1.20 6.88
C VAL A 35 9.71 -1.82 5.54
N GLU A 36 9.13 -1.03 4.65
CA GLU A 36 8.87 -1.46 3.27
C GLU A 36 10.19 -1.67 2.52
N VAL A 37 10.33 -2.83 1.87
CA VAL A 37 11.53 -3.24 1.12
C VAL A 37 11.14 -3.76 -0.25
N ILE A 38 12.04 -3.60 -1.23
CA ILE A 38 11.81 -3.98 -2.63
C ILE A 38 12.94 -4.87 -3.14
N GLU A 39 12.58 -6.04 -3.65
CA GLU A 39 13.55 -6.94 -4.29
C GLU A 39 14.06 -6.33 -5.60
N ARG A 40 15.37 -6.12 -5.68
CA ARG A 40 16.06 -5.48 -6.81
C ARG A 40 15.90 -6.24 -8.13
N GLN A 41 15.80 -7.57 -8.07
CA GLN A 41 15.71 -8.41 -9.28
C GLN A 41 14.29 -8.52 -9.83
N THR A 42 13.30 -8.64 -8.94
CA THR A 42 11.91 -8.94 -9.32
C THR A 42 10.99 -7.72 -9.23
N GLY A 43 11.42 -6.67 -8.53
CA GLY A 43 10.58 -5.52 -8.17
C GLY A 43 9.55 -5.86 -7.09
N LYS A 44 9.64 -7.02 -6.44
CA LYS A 44 8.67 -7.45 -5.43
C LYS A 44 8.77 -6.60 -4.18
N VAL A 45 7.65 -6.02 -3.76
CA VAL A 45 7.55 -5.17 -2.57
C VAL A 45 7.01 -5.97 -1.38
N LEU A 46 7.69 -5.90 -0.24
CA LEU A 46 7.20 -6.39 1.05
C LEU A 46 6.82 -5.21 1.93
N LYS A 47 5.59 -5.24 2.46
CA LYS A 47 5.03 -4.20 3.33
C LYS A 47 4.21 -4.79 4.47
N GLY A 48 3.99 -4.01 5.52
CA GLY A 48 3.22 -4.43 6.70
C GLY A 48 3.83 -5.65 7.38
N SER A 49 3.01 -6.61 7.78
CA SER A 49 3.44 -7.79 8.55
C SER A 49 4.48 -8.69 7.85
N SER A 50 4.63 -8.58 6.53
CA SER A 50 5.62 -9.33 5.75
C SER A 50 6.95 -8.59 5.61
N ALA A 51 7.00 -7.32 5.99
CA ALA A 51 8.19 -6.48 5.94
C ALA A 51 9.04 -6.67 7.22
N PRO A 52 10.37 -6.56 7.12
CA PRO A 52 11.23 -6.57 8.29
C PRO A 52 10.92 -5.40 9.21
N THR A 53 11.20 -5.56 10.51
CA THR A 53 11.11 -4.44 11.46
C THR A 53 12.34 -3.54 11.37
N GLN A 54 12.21 -2.25 11.69
CA GLN A 54 13.30 -1.28 11.68
C GLN A 54 14.50 -1.75 12.53
N LYS A 55 14.23 -2.37 13.68
CA LYS A 55 15.27 -2.91 14.58
C LYS A 55 15.99 -4.12 13.98
N GLY A 56 15.30 -4.95 13.21
CA GLY A 56 15.83 -6.17 12.59
C GLY A 56 16.33 -5.97 11.15
N LEU A 57 16.13 -4.78 10.57
CA LEU A 57 16.34 -4.53 9.14
C LEU A 57 17.75 -4.86 8.69
N HIS A 58 18.76 -4.43 9.46
CA HIS A 58 20.17 -4.66 9.08
C HIS A 58 20.48 -6.15 8.95
N ARG A 59 20.17 -6.94 9.98
CA ARG A 59 20.38 -8.39 9.97
C ARG A 59 19.52 -9.10 8.91
N TRP A 60 18.35 -8.54 8.60
CA TRP A 60 17.50 -9.05 7.54
C TRP A 60 18.11 -8.83 6.16
N LEU A 61 18.66 -7.63 5.88
CA LEU A 61 19.35 -7.33 4.61
C LEU A 61 20.61 -8.16 4.42
N GLU A 62 21.33 -8.51 5.49
CA GLU A 62 22.45 -9.47 5.43
C GLU A 62 22.02 -10.86 4.95
N GLN A 63 20.80 -11.29 5.32
CA GLN A 63 20.23 -12.58 4.92
C GLN A 63 19.54 -12.55 3.55
N HIS A 64 19.08 -11.36 3.13
CA HIS A 64 18.31 -11.13 1.92
C HIS A 64 18.99 -10.08 1.01
N PRO A 65 20.16 -10.39 0.42
CA PRO A 65 20.95 -9.41 -0.35
C PRO A 65 20.32 -8.97 -1.68
N THR A 66 19.23 -9.63 -2.11
CA THR A 66 18.46 -9.25 -3.30
C THR A 66 17.41 -8.18 -3.02
N PHE A 67 17.08 -7.94 -1.76
CA PHE A 67 16.15 -6.90 -1.30
C PHE A 67 16.83 -5.57 -0.99
#